data_AF-A0A4V4HBZ1-F1
#
_entry.id   AF-A0A4V4HBZ1-F1
#
_cell.length_a   1.000
_cell.length_b   1.000
_cell.length_c   1.000
_cell.angle_alpha   90.00
_cell.angle_beta   90.00
_cell.angle_gamma   90.00
#
_symmetry.space_group_name_H-M   'P 1'
#
loop_
_entity.id
_entity.type
_entity.pdbx_description
1 polymer ?
#
loop_
_entity_poly.entity_id
_entity_poly.type
_entity_poly.pdbx_seq_one_letter_code
_entity_poly.pdbx_strand_id
1 'polypeptide(L)'
;MPRTVLCTTCHEELITSDIPPNSPSRDVLHTSRIPSEFDIPQMKQHLAESLADLAKYDAQLEELMGIIAELQQKRADLKKYVDEQQSLLSSMRKFPSEILGEIFGLCCSEYSLSFNRKKALGDFQVDAPALILSQICSRWRDVIISLPSLWSRMTVNFAYDRVRRAKPLIELYLFRSKSAPLSLHLAEFESGGPQDTGYLYSMSVFSLFLGVVKRWKHVDFDIRDLALSQP
;
A
#
# COMPACT_ATOMS: atom_id res chain seq x y z
N MET A 1 -5.75 38.49 -25.41
CA MET A 1 -6.50 37.23 -25.28
C MET A 1 -5.52 36.07 -25.32
N PRO A 2 -5.16 35.50 -24.17
CA PRO A 2 -4.34 34.32 -24.05
C PRO A 2 -5.01 33.14 -24.72
N ARG A 3 -4.20 32.19 -25.17
CA ARG A 3 -4.64 30.99 -25.87
C ARG A 3 -4.03 29.78 -25.19
N THR A 4 -4.85 28.77 -24.91
CA THR A 4 -4.37 27.49 -24.40
C THR A 4 -4.44 26.46 -25.53
N VAL A 5 -3.30 25.87 -25.89
CA VAL A 5 -3.26 24.80 -26.90
C VAL A 5 -3.76 23.51 -26.25
N LEU A 6 -4.87 22.99 -26.77
CA LEU A 6 -5.52 21.77 -26.27
C LEU A 6 -4.93 20.52 -26.92
N CYS A 7 -4.59 20.60 -28.21
CA CYS A 7 -4.00 19.49 -28.95
C CYS A 7 -2.85 19.99 -29.83
N THR A 8 -1.67 19.41 -29.65
CA THR A 8 -0.46 19.74 -30.42
C THR A 8 -0.46 19.19 -31.84
N THR A 9 -1.43 18.34 -32.20
CA THR A 9 -1.50 17.69 -33.52
C THR A 9 -2.52 18.35 -34.45
N CYS A 10 -3.72 18.72 -33.95
CA CYS A 10 -4.71 19.47 -34.73
C CYS A 10 -4.67 20.99 -34.48
N HIS A 11 -3.81 21.46 -33.56
CA HIS A 11 -3.69 22.87 -33.17
C HIS A 11 -4.99 23.49 -32.66
N GLU A 12 -5.84 22.68 -32.02
CA GLU A 12 -7.05 23.17 -31.38
C GLU A 12 -6.68 24.09 -30.20
N GLU A 13 -7.17 25.33 -30.25
CA GLU A 13 -6.85 26.38 -29.29
C GLU A 13 -8.11 26.83 -28.55
N LEU A 14 -8.04 26.85 -27.22
CA LEU A 14 -9.03 27.50 -26.39
C LEU A 14 -8.68 28.98 -26.26
N ILE A 15 -9.49 29.85 -26.87
CA ILE A 15 -9.43 31.29 -26.61
C ILE A 15 -9.85 31.51 -25.16
N THR A 16 -8.93 32.05 -24.35
CA THR A 16 -9.18 32.37 -22.95
C THR A 16 -9.30 33.88 -22.77
N SER A 17 -10.31 34.30 -22.02
CA SER A 17 -10.51 35.69 -21.63
C SER A 17 -9.42 36.14 -20.65
N ASP A 18 -8.81 37.28 -20.91
CA ASP A 18 -7.84 37.93 -20.02
C ASP A 18 -8.57 38.44 -18.77
N ILE A 19 -8.44 37.74 -17.64
CA ILE A 19 -8.90 38.25 -16.35
C ILE A 19 -7.77 39.11 -15.77
N PRO A 20 -7.93 40.44 -15.62
CA PRO A 20 -6.90 41.26 -15.01
C PRO A 20 -6.66 40.82 -13.56
N PRO A 21 -5.39 40.69 -13.12
CA PRO A 21 -5.05 40.18 -11.78
C PRO A 21 -5.61 41.04 -10.64
N ASN A 22 -5.91 42.32 -10.93
CA ASN A 22 -6.70 43.21 -10.08
C ASN A 22 -7.98 43.59 -10.82
N SER A 23 -9.09 42.91 -10.52
CA SER A 23 -10.40 43.37 -10.95
C SER A 23 -10.69 44.74 -10.30
N PRO A 24 -10.98 45.80 -11.07
CA PRO A 24 -11.30 47.13 -10.54
C PRO A 24 -12.55 47.12 -9.62
N SER A 25 -13.31 46.02 -9.62
CA SER A 25 -14.46 45.81 -8.74
C SER A 25 -14.08 45.43 -7.30
N ARG A 26 -12.85 44.98 -7.02
CA ARG A 26 -12.43 44.64 -5.65
C ARG A 26 -12.48 45.84 -4.71
N ASP A 27 -12.04 47.01 -5.19
CA ASP A 27 -12.07 48.25 -4.39
C ASP A 27 -13.51 48.75 -4.14
N VAL A 28 -14.43 48.47 -5.07
CA VAL A 28 -15.84 48.86 -4.95
C VAL A 28 -16.56 47.97 -3.92
N LEU A 29 -16.24 46.67 -3.86
CA LEU A 29 -16.79 45.73 -2.87
C LEU A 29 -16.45 46.10 -1.42
N HIS A 30 -15.40 46.89 -1.19
CA HIS A 30 -14.98 47.39 0.13
C HIS A 30 -15.49 48.80 0.45
N THR A 31 -16.25 49.43 -0.45
CA THR A 31 -16.86 50.75 -0.24
C THR A 31 -18.38 50.63 -0.20
N SER A 32 -19.07 51.46 0.60
CA SER A 32 -20.55 51.54 0.59
C SER A 32 -21.13 52.18 -0.69
N ARG A 33 -20.40 52.12 -1.81
CA ARG A 33 -20.75 52.76 -3.07
C ARG A 33 -21.72 51.87 -3.83
N ILE A 34 -22.95 52.35 -3.99
CA ILE A 34 -23.99 51.69 -4.79
C ILE A 34 -23.70 52.01 -6.27
N PRO A 35 -23.64 50.99 -7.17
CA PRO A 35 -23.50 51.23 -8.61
C PRO A 35 -24.61 52.15 -9.13
N SER A 36 -24.30 53.11 -10.00
CA SER A 36 -25.31 54.01 -10.54
C SER A 36 -26.24 53.27 -11.52
N GLU A 37 -27.44 53.79 -11.77
CA GLU A 37 -28.39 53.20 -12.74
C GLU A 37 -27.80 53.07 -14.15
N PHE A 38 -26.78 53.86 -14.49
CA PHE A 38 -26.07 53.79 -15.76
C PHE A 38 -24.97 52.70 -15.80
N ASP A 39 -24.43 52.32 -14.64
CA ASP A 39 -23.36 51.30 -14.55
C ASP A 39 -23.93 49.87 -14.52
N ILE A 40 -25.16 49.71 -13.99
CA ILE A 40 -25.83 48.40 -13.83
C ILE A 40 -25.94 47.62 -15.15
N PRO A 41 -26.34 48.21 -16.29
CA PRO A 41 -26.42 47.49 -17.56
C PRO A 41 -25.05 46.98 -18.03
N GLN A 42 -24.00 47.79 -17.91
CA GLN A 42 -22.65 47.41 -18.31
C GLN A 42 -22.08 46.29 -17.43
N MET A 43 -22.34 46.36 -16.11
CA MET A 43 -21.97 45.29 -15.18
C MET A 43 -22.72 43.98 -15.47
N LYS A 44 -24.03 44.06 -15.76
CA LYS A 44 -24.84 42.89 -16.14
C LYS A 44 -24.36 42.26 -17.44
N GLN A 45 -23.97 43.07 -18.42
CA GLN A 45 -23.41 42.58 -19.67
C GLN A 45 -22.08 41.83 -19.44
N HIS A 46 -21.14 42.44 -18.72
CA HIS A 46 -19.86 41.78 -18.42
C HIS A 46 -20.02 40.50 -17.58
N LEU A 47 -20.99 40.49 -16.66
CA LEU A 47 -21.35 39.27 -15.92
C LEU A 47 -21.90 38.19 -16.85
N ALA A 48 -22.77 38.53 -17.81
CA ALA A 48 -23.30 37.58 -18.78
C ALA A 48 -22.20 37.01 -19.69
N GLU A 49 -21.28 37.84 -20.17
CA GLU A 49 -20.10 37.42 -20.94
C GLU A 49 -19.20 36.47 -20.13
N SER A 50 -18.93 36.82 -18.86
CA SER A 50 -18.10 36.00 -17.97
C SER A 50 -18.75 34.64 -17.64
N LEU A 51 -20.08 34.61 -17.45
CA LEU A 51 -20.82 33.36 -17.23
C LEU A 51 -20.81 32.47 -18.49
N ALA A 52 -20.88 33.07 -19.68
CA ALA A 52 -20.76 32.33 -20.93
C ALA A 52 -19.37 31.71 -21.11
N ASP A 53 -18.31 32.44 -20.76
CA ASP A 53 -16.94 31.93 -20.77
C ASP A 53 -16.72 30.79 -19.77
N LEU A 54 -17.27 30.90 -18.55
CA LEU A 54 -17.24 29.82 -17.56
C LEU A 54 -17.91 28.55 -18.09
N ALA A 55 -19.12 28.67 -18.65
CA ALA A 55 -19.83 27.54 -19.23
C ALA A 55 -19.03 26.87 -20.37
N LYS A 56 -18.31 27.67 -21.17
CA LYS A 56 -17.41 27.15 -22.22
C LYS A 56 -16.23 26.39 -21.63
N TYR A 57 -15.61 26.90 -20.56
CA TYR A 57 -14.51 26.21 -19.89
C TYR A 57 -14.96 24.91 -19.22
N ASP A 58 -16.13 24.92 -18.56
CA ASP A 58 -16.69 23.72 -17.93
C ASP A 58 -16.97 22.62 -18.96
N ALA A 59 -17.56 22.97 -20.11
CA ALA A 59 -17.80 22.01 -21.19
C ALA A 59 -16.49 21.40 -21.73
N GLN A 60 -15.43 22.21 -21.86
CA GLN A 60 -14.12 21.75 -22.32
C GLN A 60 -13.41 20.87 -21.29
N LEU A 61 -13.55 21.20 -20.00
CA LEU A 61 -13.06 20.34 -18.93
C LEU A 61 -13.76 18.98 -18.94
N GLU A 62 -15.09 18.97 -19.11
CA GLU A 62 -15.87 17.73 -19.17
C GLU A 62 -15.44 16.86 -20.34
N GLU A 63 -15.25 17.45 -21.53
CA GLU A 63 -14.76 16.75 -22.72
C GLU A 63 -13.37 16.14 -22.51
N LEU A 64 -12.40 16.94 -22.03
CA LEU A 64 -11.04 16.46 -21.79
C LEU A 64 -10.99 15.39 -20.70
N MET A 65 -11.79 15.53 -19.65
CA MET A 65 -11.91 14.51 -18.60
C MET A 65 -12.47 13.21 -19.18
N GLY A 66 -13.42 13.27 -20.11
CA GLY A 66 -13.92 12.12 -20.85
C GLY A 66 -12.81 11.41 -21.65
N ILE A 67 -11.99 12.16 -22.38
CA ILE A 67 -10.85 11.63 -23.14
C ILE A 67 -9.81 11.00 -22.20
N ILE A 68 -9.50 11.65 -21.08
CA ILE A 68 -8.58 11.11 -20.07
C ILE A 68 -9.10 9.78 -19.53
N ALA A 69 -10.39 9.70 -19.21
CA ALA A 69 -11.02 8.47 -18.71
C ALA A 69 -10.94 7.34 -19.75
N GLU A 70 -11.22 7.63 -21.03
CA GLU A 70 -11.10 6.66 -22.12
C GLU A 70 -9.66 6.16 -22.29
N LEU A 71 -8.67 7.05 -22.30
CA LEU A 71 -7.26 6.68 -22.42
C LEU A 71 -6.76 5.89 -21.21
N GLN A 72 -7.22 6.23 -20.01
CA GLN A 72 -6.92 5.47 -18.80
C GLN A 72 -7.48 4.05 -18.88
N GLN A 73 -8.71 3.89 -19.36
CA GLN A 73 -9.33 2.58 -19.57
C GLN A 73 -8.55 1.76 -20.61
N LYS A 74 -8.27 2.34 -21.79
CA LYS A 74 -7.47 1.69 -22.84
C LYS A 74 -6.09 1.27 -22.36
N ARG A 75 -5.43 2.12 -21.55
CA ARG A 75 -4.14 1.80 -20.93
C ARG A 75 -4.26 0.61 -19.97
N ALA A 76 -5.31 0.57 -19.14
CA ALA A 76 -5.53 -0.53 -18.21
C ALA A 76 -5.73 -1.85 -18.95
N ASP A 77 -6.55 -1.85 -20.00
CA ASP A 77 -6.81 -3.03 -20.83
C ASP A 77 -5.54 -3.53 -21.55
N LEU A 78 -4.77 -2.61 -22.14
CA LEU A 78 -3.51 -2.96 -22.80
C LEU A 78 -2.47 -3.47 -21.80
N LYS A 79 -2.38 -2.87 -20.61
CA LYS A 79 -1.47 -3.34 -19.56
C LYS A 79 -1.81 -4.76 -19.15
N LYS A 80 -3.09 -5.08 -18.99
CA LYS A 80 -3.56 -6.43 -18.69
C LYS A 80 -3.14 -7.42 -19.79
N TYR A 81 -3.36 -7.08 -21.06
CA TYR A 81 -2.93 -7.91 -22.19
C TYR A 81 -1.41 -8.15 -22.18
N VAL A 82 -0.60 -7.09 -21.99
CA VAL A 82 0.86 -7.22 -21.92
C VAL A 82 1.28 -8.12 -20.77
N ASP A 83 0.66 -7.98 -19.60
CA ASP A 83 0.97 -8.82 -18.42
C ASP A 83 0.62 -10.29 -18.68
N GLU A 84 -0.49 -10.56 -19.35
CA GLU A 84 -0.88 -11.91 -19.77
C GLU A 84 0.17 -12.53 -20.73
N GLN A 85 0.61 -11.77 -21.73
CA GLN A 85 1.62 -12.21 -22.71
C GLN A 85 3.01 -12.39 -22.06
N GLN A 86 3.46 -11.43 -21.25
CA GLN A 86 4.72 -11.55 -20.51
C GLN A 86 4.69 -12.76 -19.57
N SER A 87 3.55 -12.98 -18.92
CA SER A 87 3.37 -14.15 -18.08
C SER A 87 3.45 -15.43 -18.92
N LEU A 88 2.79 -15.50 -20.10
CA LEU A 88 2.85 -16.64 -21.03
C LEU A 88 4.28 -16.96 -21.46
N LEU A 89 5.07 -15.92 -21.76
CA LEU A 89 6.46 -16.04 -22.19
C LEU A 89 7.44 -16.23 -21.03
N SER A 90 7.00 -16.07 -19.78
CA SER A 90 7.85 -16.21 -18.62
C SER A 90 8.48 -17.60 -18.57
N SER A 91 9.81 -17.62 -18.50
CA SER A 91 10.61 -18.84 -18.25
C SER A 91 10.15 -19.58 -17.01
N MET A 92 9.53 -18.88 -16.05
CA MET A 92 9.03 -19.48 -14.82
C MET A 92 7.79 -20.35 -15.01
N ARG A 93 7.12 -20.27 -16.17
CA ARG A 93 6.09 -21.25 -16.55
C ARG A 93 6.67 -22.58 -17.03
N LYS A 94 7.97 -22.65 -17.35
CA LYS A 94 8.61 -23.88 -17.87
C LYS A 94 9.06 -24.84 -16.77
N PHE A 95 9.28 -24.36 -15.55
CA PHE A 95 9.69 -25.22 -14.44
C PHE A 95 8.51 -26.05 -13.95
N PRO A 96 8.67 -27.35 -13.68
CA PRO A 96 7.69 -28.15 -12.94
C PRO A 96 7.42 -27.56 -11.55
N SER A 97 6.25 -27.88 -10.97
CA SER A 97 5.85 -27.38 -9.65
C SER A 97 6.80 -27.82 -8.54
N GLU A 98 7.40 -28.99 -8.68
CA GLU A 98 8.40 -29.56 -7.78
C GLU A 98 9.66 -28.69 -7.74
N ILE A 99 10.16 -28.29 -8.91
CA ILE A 99 11.35 -27.43 -9.01
C ILE A 99 11.08 -26.04 -8.45
N LEU A 100 9.89 -25.48 -8.70
CA LEU A 100 9.46 -24.24 -8.07
C LEU A 100 9.39 -24.38 -6.54
N GLY A 101 8.89 -25.51 -6.06
CA GLY A 101 8.85 -25.84 -4.64
C GLY A 101 10.23 -25.86 -3.99
N GLU A 102 11.22 -26.49 -4.62
CA GLU A 102 12.61 -26.50 -4.16
C GLU A 102 13.22 -25.10 -4.14
N ILE A 103 13.01 -24.31 -5.22
CA ILE A 103 13.48 -22.92 -5.27
C ILE A 103 12.86 -22.09 -4.14
N PHE A 104 11.54 -22.21 -3.92
CA PHE A 104 10.87 -21.51 -2.83
C PHE A 104 11.35 -22.00 -1.46
N GLY A 105 11.65 -23.29 -1.34
CA GLY A 105 12.31 -23.87 -0.17
C GLY A 105 13.61 -23.15 0.17
N LEU A 106 14.48 -22.93 -0.81
CA LEU A 106 15.73 -22.18 -0.66
C LEU A 106 15.50 -20.69 -0.34
N CYS A 107 14.50 -20.06 -0.96
CA CYS A 107 14.17 -18.67 -0.68
C CYS A 107 13.59 -18.47 0.73
N CYS A 108 12.85 -19.45 1.25
CA CYS A 108 12.19 -19.40 2.56
C CYS A 108 13.02 -20.03 3.69
N SER A 109 14.10 -20.76 3.39
CA SER A 109 14.88 -21.46 4.41
C SER A 109 15.68 -20.52 5.29
N GLU A 110 16.22 -19.43 4.75
CA GLU A 110 16.99 -18.45 5.53
C GLU A 110 16.11 -17.36 6.18
N TYR A 111 14.96 -17.07 5.58
CA TYR A 111 14.03 -16.03 5.99
C TYR A 111 12.61 -16.58 5.79
N SER A 112 11.79 -16.80 6.81
CA SER A 112 10.44 -17.34 6.61
C SER A 112 9.35 -16.36 7.04
N LEU A 113 9.31 -16.06 8.34
CA LEU A 113 8.58 -14.95 8.95
C LEU A 113 9.48 -14.41 10.05
N SER A 114 9.97 -13.19 9.89
CA SER A 114 10.76 -12.54 10.93
C SER A 114 10.37 -11.09 11.13
N PHE A 115 10.36 -10.69 12.41
CA PHE A 115 10.07 -9.34 12.85
C PHE A 115 11.33 -8.77 13.52
N ASN A 116 12.08 -7.95 12.79
CA ASN A 116 13.40 -7.46 13.23
C ASN A 116 13.49 -5.93 13.19
N ARG A 117 14.33 -5.35 14.06
CA ARG A 117 14.70 -3.93 14.03
C ARG A 117 15.88 -3.73 13.09
N LYS A 118 15.80 -2.80 12.13
CA LYS A 118 16.99 -2.29 11.45
C LYS A 118 17.79 -1.45 12.46
N LYS A 119 19.00 -1.91 12.80
CA LYS A 119 19.91 -1.25 13.77
C LYS A 119 20.18 0.23 13.46
N ALA A 120 20.01 0.68 12.22
CA ALA A 120 20.40 2.02 11.78
C ALA A 120 19.32 3.11 11.90
N LEU A 121 18.02 2.78 11.88
CA LEU A 121 16.95 3.81 11.70
C LEU A 121 15.73 3.66 12.62
N GLY A 122 15.66 2.64 13.48
CA GLY A 122 14.44 2.39 14.28
C GLY A 122 13.25 1.87 13.46
N ASP A 123 13.44 1.63 12.16
CA ASP A 123 12.43 1.04 11.30
C ASP A 123 12.24 -0.45 11.57
N PHE A 124 10.97 -0.84 11.60
CA PHE A 124 10.52 -2.22 11.77
C PHE A 124 10.48 -2.92 10.40
N GLN A 125 11.22 -4.02 10.28
CA GLN A 125 11.24 -4.84 9.08
C GLN A 125 10.46 -6.14 9.32
N VAL A 126 9.51 -6.41 8.42
CA VAL A 126 8.79 -7.68 8.34
C VAL A 126 9.30 -8.41 7.11
N ASP A 127 9.98 -9.53 7.31
CA ASP A 127 10.36 -10.41 6.22
C ASP A 127 9.40 -11.59 6.19
N ALA A 128 8.66 -11.75 5.10
CA ALA A 128 7.65 -12.78 4.91
C ALA A 128 7.70 -13.36 3.49
N PRO A 129 8.81 -13.99 3.06
CA PRO A 129 8.97 -14.40 1.66
C PRO A 129 7.94 -15.40 1.17
N ALA A 130 7.43 -16.32 1.99
CA ALA A 130 6.34 -17.21 1.56
C ALA A 130 5.10 -16.39 1.15
N LEU A 131 4.76 -15.36 1.93
CA LEU A 131 3.67 -14.44 1.59
C LEU A 131 3.99 -13.62 0.33
N ILE A 132 5.18 -13.03 0.24
CA ILE A 132 5.61 -12.21 -0.91
C ILE A 132 5.57 -13.03 -2.20
N LEU A 133 6.16 -14.23 -2.20
CA LEU A 133 6.20 -15.11 -3.36
C LEU A 133 4.78 -15.56 -3.76
N SER A 134 3.86 -15.73 -2.80
CA SER A 134 2.45 -16.06 -3.09
C SER A 134 1.64 -14.94 -3.77
N GLN A 135 2.18 -13.73 -3.83
CA GLN A 135 1.54 -12.57 -4.48
C GLN A 135 1.97 -12.39 -5.93
N ILE A 136 3.00 -13.09 -6.40
CA ILE A 136 3.58 -12.89 -7.75
C ILE A 136 2.61 -13.35 -8.86
N CYS A 137 2.15 -14.60 -8.82
CA CYS A 137 1.14 -15.10 -9.76
C CYS A 137 0.33 -16.25 -9.14
N SER A 138 -0.79 -16.62 -9.78
CA SER A 138 -1.65 -17.73 -9.32
C SER A 138 -0.88 -19.03 -9.16
N ARG A 139 -0.03 -19.38 -10.13
CA ARG A 139 0.74 -20.63 -10.08
C ARG A 139 1.70 -20.69 -8.89
N TRP A 140 2.42 -19.61 -8.58
CA TRP A 140 3.33 -19.60 -7.43
C TRP A 140 2.56 -19.69 -6.14
N ARG A 141 1.42 -18.99 -6.08
CA ARG A 141 0.50 -19.08 -4.96
C ARG A 141 0.05 -20.52 -4.73
N ASP A 142 -0.34 -21.23 -5.79
CA ASP A 142 -0.78 -22.62 -5.69
C ASP A 142 0.33 -23.53 -5.15
N VAL A 143 1.55 -23.40 -5.70
CA VAL A 143 2.72 -24.17 -5.24
C VAL A 143 3.03 -23.87 -3.77
N ILE A 144 3.12 -22.59 -3.38
CA ILE A 144 3.50 -22.20 -2.01
C ILE A 144 2.44 -22.60 -0.99
N ILE A 145 1.14 -22.44 -1.33
CA ILE A 145 0.05 -22.89 -0.45
C ILE A 145 0.02 -24.42 -0.32
N SER A 146 0.44 -25.14 -1.37
CA SER A 146 0.52 -26.60 -1.35
C SER A 146 1.66 -27.16 -0.50
N LEU A 147 2.60 -26.30 -0.06
CA LEU A 147 3.79 -26.67 0.73
C LEU A 147 3.75 -26.08 2.14
N PRO A 148 3.07 -26.75 3.11
CA PRO A 148 2.93 -26.25 4.48
C PRO A 148 4.26 -26.00 5.22
N SER A 149 5.33 -26.69 4.83
CA SER A 149 6.68 -26.51 5.38
C SER A 149 7.23 -25.11 5.17
N LEU A 150 6.86 -24.41 4.09
CA LEU A 150 7.32 -23.03 3.83
C LEU A 150 6.73 -22.02 4.82
N TRP A 151 5.65 -22.39 5.51
CA TRP A 151 4.95 -21.56 6.49
C TRP A 151 5.27 -21.95 7.93
N SER A 152 6.12 -22.96 8.15
CA SER A 152 6.29 -23.59 9.47
C SER A 152 7.45 -23.06 10.29
N ARG A 153 8.28 -22.16 9.74
CA ARG A 153 9.36 -21.48 10.45
C ARG A 153 8.94 -20.05 10.80
N MET A 154 9.18 -19.59 12.02
CA MET A 154 8.90 -18.21 12.43
C MET A 154 9.89 -17.72 13.49
N THR A 155 10.28 -16.45 13.40
CA THR A 155 11.10 -15.75 14.39
C THR A 155 10.31 -14.55 14.90
N VAL A 156 9.95 -14.57 16.18
CA VAL A 156 9.18 -13.51 16.82
C VAL A 156 9.96 -12.95 17.99
N ASN A 157 10.23 -11.65 17.92
CA ASN A 157 10.80 -10.90 19.03
C ASN A 157 9.67 -10.07 19.69
N PHE A 158 9.40 -10.33 20.96
CA PHE A 158 8.27 -9.78 21.72
C PHE A 158 8.53 -8.40 22.33
N ALA A 159 9.75 -7.85 22.27
CA ALA A 159 10.11 -6.56 22.86
C ALA A 159 9.65 -5.36 22.03
N TYR A 160 8.82 -5.60 21.00
CA TYR A 160 8.42 -4.58 20.05
C TYR A 160 6.91 -4.41 20.00
N ASP A 161 6.46 -3.18 20.24
CA ASP A 161 5.07 -2.75 20.09
C ASP A 161 4.47 -3.09 18.71
N ARG A 162 5.29 -3.25 17.67
CA ARG A 162 4.81 -3.61 16.33
C ARG A 162 4.50 -5.10 16.14
N VAL A 163 4.88 -5.97 17.08
CA VAL A 163 4.31 -7.33 17.17
C VAL A 163 2.79 -7.27 17.29
N ARG A 164 2.24 -6.16 17.82
CA ARG A 164 0.80 -5.87 17.81
C ARG A 164 0.15 -5.89 16.43
N ARG A 165 0.92 -5.58 15.39
CA ARG A 165 0.43 -5.60 13.99
C ARG A 165 0.73 -6.92 13.30
N ALA A 166 1.58 -7.76 13.90
CA ALA A 166 2.03 -9.03 13.34
C ALA A 166 1.06 -10.19 13.59
N LYS A 167 0.14 -10.08 14.57
CA LYS A 167 -0.76 -11.18 14.95
C LYS A 167 -1.54 -11.79 13.77
N PRO A 168 -2.21 -11.03 12.88
CA PRO A 168 -2.92 -11.62 11.74
C PRO A 168 -2.00 -12.39 10.80
N LEU A 169 -0.75 -11.93 10.67
CA LEU A 169 0.26 -12.58 9.84
C LEU A 169 0.76 -13.88 10.47
N ILE A 170 0.94 -13.90 11.79
CA ILE A 170 1.28 -15.10 12.55
C ILE A 170 0.14 -16.13 12.45
N GLU A 171 -1.11 -15.70 12.65
CA GLU A 171 -2.30 -16.55 12.48
C GLU A 171 -2.36 -17.14 11.07
N LEU A 172 -2.11 -16.34 10.03
CA LEU A 172 -2.03 -16.81 8.65
C LEU A 172 -0.96 -17.89 8.48
N TYR A 173 0.26 -17.68 8.99
CA TYR A 173 1.32 -18.68 8.88
C TYR A 173 1.00 -19.96 9.67
N LEU A 174 0.43 -19.84 10.87
CA LEU A 174 -0.02 -20.99 11.66
C LEU A 174 -1.13 -21.79 10.95
N PHE A 175 -2.05 -21.09 10.29
CA PHE A 175 -3.11 -21.69 9.48
C PHE A 175 -2.53 -22.40 8.24
N ARG A 176 -1.64 -21.74 7.49
CA ARG A 176 -1.06 -22.28 6.26
C ARG A 176 -0.07 -23.43 6.50
N SER A 177 0.57 -23.46 7.66
CA SER A 177 1.48 -24.55 8.04
C SER A 177 0.76 -25.87 8.39
N LYS A 178 -0.57 -25.88 8.51
CA LYS A 178 -1.40 -27.09 8.69
C LYS A 178 -0.90 -28.01 9.81
N SER A 179 -0.42 -29.21 9.49
CA SER A 179 0.16 -30.17 10.43
C SER A 179 1.69 -30.22 10.38
N ALA A 180 2.32 -29.37 9.58
CA ALA A 180 3.77 -29.36 9.44
C ALA A 180 4.45 -29.03 10.79
N PRO A 181 5.59 -29.68 11.09
CA PRO A 181 6.35 -29.40 12.29
C PRO A 181 6.88 -27.96 12.29
N LEU A 182 6.69 -27.26 13.40
CA LEU A 182 7.05 -25.85 13.56
C LEU A 182 8.49 -25.68 14.05
N SER A 183 9.20 -24.72 13.47
CA SER A 183 10.51 -24.24 13.95
C SER A 183 10.37 -22.79 14.41
N LEU A 184 10.43 -22.54 15.71
CA LEU A 184 10.14 -21.24 16.30
C LEU A 184 11.39 -20.68 16.99
N HIS A 185 11.67 -19.39 16.77
CA HIS A 185 12.64 -18.65 17.57
C HIS A 185 11.89 -17.50 18.26
N LEU A 186 11.74 -17.58 19.58
CA LEU A 186 10.93 -16.68 20.39
C LEU A 186 11.87 -15.91 21.32
N ALA A 187 12.00 -14.60 21.11
CA ALA A 187 13.00 -13.77 21.77
C ALA A 187 12.40 -12.59 22.52
N GLU A 188 13.11 -12.12 23.55
CA GLU A 188 12.90 -10.83 24.22
C GLU A 188 11.45 -10.57 24.63
N PHE A 189 10.98 -11.21 25.70
CA PHE A 189 9.66 -10.92 26.26
C PHE A 189 9.68 -9.58 27.01
N GLU A 190 8.69 -8.72 26.80
CA GLU A 190 8.54 -7.50 27.60
C GLU A 190 8.42 -7.84 29.09
N SER A 191 9.22 -7.19 29.92
CA SER A 191 9.25 -7.36 31.39
C SER A 191 8.07 -6.70 32.11
N GLY A 192 6.98 -6.41 31.41
CA GLY A 192 5.80 -5.73 31.95
C GLY A 192 4.97 -6.63 32.87
N GLY A 193 4.31 -6.05 33.86
CA GLY A 193 3.34 -6.77 34.70
C GLY A 193 1.99 -6.98 33.98
N PRO A 194 1.04 -7.71 34.59
CA PRO A 194 -0.29 -7.99 34.01
C PRO A 194 -1.14 -6.74 33.70
N GLN A 195 -0.75 -5.58 34.24
CA GLN A 195 -1.41 -4.30 33.99
C GLN A 195 -0.89 -3.60 32.72
N ASP A 196 0.21 -4.08 32.15
CA ASP A 196 0.79 -3.55 30.93
C ASP A 196 0.08 -4.12 29.69
N THR A 197 -0.49 -3.23 28.87
CA THR A 197 -1.15 -3.60 27.62
C THR A 197 -0.20 -4.27 26.62
N GLY A 198 1.10 -3.95 26.64
CA GLY A 198 2.12 -4.59 25.82
C GLY A 198 2.34 -6.04 26.23
N TYR A 199 2.50 -6.28 27.54
CA TYR A 199 2.62 -7.63 28.11
C TYR A 199 1.42 -8.51 27.78
N LEU A 200 0.18 -8.03 28.02
CA LEU A 200 -1.03 -8.79 27.71
C LEU A 200 -1.13 -9.15 26.23
N TYR A 201 -0.70 -8.26 25.33
CA TYR A 201 -0.70 -8.53 23.91
C TYR A 201 0.38 -9.56 23.52
N SER A 202 1.59 -9.40 24.02
CA SER A 202 2.68 -10.36 23.85
C SER A 202 2.26 -11.76 24.29
N MET A 203 1.58 -11.86 25.43
CA MET A 203 0.97 -13.10 25.90
C MET A 203 -0.14 -13.61 24.97
N SER A 204 -0.93 -12.72 24.37
CA SER A 204 -1.96 -13.10 23.39
C SER A 204 -1.41 -13.65 22.08
N VAL A 205 -0.20 -13.23 21.68
CA VAL A 205 0.49 -13.77 20.51
C VAL A 205 1.21 -15.07 20.89
N PHE A 206 1.84 -15.08 22.07
CA PHE A 206 2.49 -16.28 22.60
C PHE A 206 1.48 -17.44 22.78
N SER A 207 0.27 -17.15 23.23
CA SER A 207 -0.79 -18.15 23.38
C SER A 207 -1.21 -18.79 22.06
N LEU A 208 -1.08 -18.11 20.91
CA LEU A 208 -1.30 -18.73 19.59
C LEU A 208 -0.30 -19.86 19.35
N PHE A 209 0.97 -19.66 19.72
CA PHE A 209 1.99 -20.69 19.59
C PHE A 209 1.74 -21.84 20.56
N LEU A 210 1.34 -21.55 21.81
CA LEU A 210 0.99 -22.58 22.79
C LEU A 210 -0.20 -23.45 22.32
N GLY A 211 -1.18 -22.85 21.64
CA GLY A 211 -2.30 -23.57 21.04
C GLY A 211 -1.89 -24.65 20.02
N VAL A 212 -0.66 -24.56 19.49
CA VAL A 212 -0.10 -25.52 18.52
C VAL A 212 1.15 -26.23 19.05
N VAL A 213 1.35 -26.27 20.37
CA VAL A 213 2.56 -26.83 21.03
C VAL A 213 2.90 -28.26 20.58
N LYS A 214 1.91 -29.09 20.29
CA LYS A 214 2.10 -30.48 19.81
C LYS A 214 2.83 -30.58 18.48
N ARG A 215 2.89 -29.49 17.71
CA ARG A 215 3.55 -29.42 16.40
C ARG A 215 4.97 -28.87 16.49
N TRP A 216 5.42 -28.44 17.65
CA TRP A 216 6.74 -27.85 17.82
C TRP A 216 7.84 -28.91 17.62
N LYS A 217 8.79 -28.65 16.71
CA LYS A 217 9.94 -29.53 16.42
C LYS A 217 11.26 -28.92 16.88
N HIS A 218 11.47 -27.65 16.59
CA HIS A 218 12.63 -26.87 17.05
C HIS A 218 12.11 -25.58 17.65
N VAL A 219 12.41 -25.32 18.91
CA VAL A 219 11.98 -24.09 19.58
C VAL A 219 13.10 -23.56 20.42
N ASP A 220 13.54 -22.35 20.09
CA ASP A 220 14.58 -21.64 20.79
C ASP A 220 13.96 -20.43 21.50
N PHE A 221 14.28 -20.30 22.78
CA PHE A 221 13.87 -19.16 23.61
C PHE A 221 15.11 -18.33 23.94
N ASP A 222 15.14 -17.09 23.45
CA ASP A 222 16.15 -16.11 23.86
C ASP A 222 15.57 -15.28 25.00
N ILE A 223 15.75 -15.81 26.21
CA ILE A 223 15.42 -15.13 27.46
C ILE A 223 16.66 -14.33 27.84
N ARG A 224 16.61 -13.00 27.69
CA ARG A 224 17.67 -12.15 28.24
C ARG A 224 17.81 -12.46 29.72
N ASP A 225 18.98 -12.93 30.13
CA ASP A 225 19.34 -13.15 31.53
C ASP A 225 18.99 -11.90 32.34
N LEU A 226 18.04 -12.04 33.28
CA LEU A 226 17.72 -11.06 34.31
C LEU A 226 18.80 -11.01 35.42
N ALA A 227 20.05 -11.37 35.11
CA ALA A 227 21.21 -11.20 35.97
C ALA A 227 22.28 -10.52 35.11
N LEU A 228 22.74 -9.30 35.40
CA LEU A 228 23.41 -8.92 36.64
C LEU A 228 23.04 -7.48 37.04
N SER A 229 22.01 -7.33 37.88
CA SER A 229 22.12 -6.36 38.97
C SER A 229 22.97 -7.01 40.05
N GLN A 230 24.22 -6.56 40.16
CA GLN A 230 25.04 -6.76 41.35
C GLN A 230 25.50 -5.39 41.88
N PRO A 231 25.74 -5.29 43.19
CA PRO A 231 25.22 -4.24 44.06
C PRO A 231 25.91 -2.88 43.95
#